data_AF-A0A429INH9-F1
#
_entry.id   AF-A0A429INH9-F1
#
_cell.length_a   1.000
_cell.length_b   1.000
_cell.length_c   1.000
_cell.angle_alpha   90.00
_cell.angle_beta   90.00
_cell.angle_gamma   90.00
#
_symmetry.space_group_name_H-M   'P 1'
#
loop_
_entity.id
_entity.type
_entity.pdbx_description
1 polymer ?
#
loop_
_entity_poly.entity_id
_entity_poly.type
_entity_poly.pdbx_seq_one_letter_code
_entity_poly.pdbx_strand_id
1 'polypeptide(L)'
;MRKILPLALLTLLALLAAVGLHSLAQATGYAERGANRIVVRGSGLYVKSATTSRSPHRYKAQARLVMEARHGVRQLQPYQDTNWGMSYRGGGERDYDYRTWTLNRRFPNGTRLCSEWKGDRGRACVIIHE
;
A
#
# COMPACT_ATOMS: atom_id res chain seq x y z
N MET A 1 -51.15 33.78 28.52
CA MET A 1 -50.73 33.48 27.14
C MET A 1 -49.24 33.15 27.13
N ARG A 2 -48.87 31.86 27.11
CA ARG A 2 -47.46 31.40 27.04
C ARG A 2 -47.28 30.64 25.72
N LYS A 3 -46.47 31.18 24.81
CA LYS A 3 -46.05 30.51 23.58
C LYS A 3 -44.91 29.56 23.95
N ILE A 4 -45.17 28.26 23.89
CA ILE A 4 -44.15 27.22 24.02
C ILE A 4 -43.60 26.98 22.61
N LEU A 5 -42.38 27.45 22.35
CA LEU A 5 -41.61 27.11 21.15
C LEU A 5 -41.36 25.59 21.16
N PRO A 6 -41.66 24.85 20.07
CA PRO A 6 -41.41 23.41 20.08
C PRO A 6 -39.91 23.16 19.91
N LEU A 7 -39.29 22.61 20.96
CA LEU A 7 -37.94 22.03 20.99
C LEU A 7 -37.71 20.88 19.98
N ALA A 8 -38.67 20.61 19.09
CA ALA A 8 -38.66 19.46 18.19
C ALA A 8 -37.72 19.63 16.98
N LEU A 9 -37.16 20.82 16.73
CA LEU A 9 -36.29 21.05 15.57
C LEU A 9 -34.82 20.67 15.81
N LEU A 10 -34.40 20.52 17.08
CA LEU A 10 -32.99 20.29 17.42
C LEU A 10 -32.58 18.81 17.39
N THR A 11 -33.54 17.87 17.40
CA THR A 11 -33.25 16.43 17.35
C THR A 11 -33.09 15.88 15.93
N LEU A 12 -33.46 16.64 14.88
CA LEU A 12 -33.35 16.16 13.49
C LEU A 12 -31.94 16.32 12.88
N LEU A 13 -31.09 17.18 13.45
CA LEU A 13 -29.72 17.40 12.94
C LEU A 13 -28.68 16.40 13.47
N ALA A 14 -28.99 15.62 14.49
CA ALA A 14 -28.05 14.65 15.05
C ALA A 14 -27.95 13.33 14.24
N LEU A 15 -28.93 13.02 13.38
CA LEU A 15 -28.92 11.78 12.59
C LEU A 15 -28.13 11.84 11.27
N LEU A 16 -27.68 13.02 10.82
CA LEU A 16 -26.89 13.13 9.58
C LEU A 16 -25.37 13.01 9.79
N ALA A 17 -24.87 12.92 11.02
CA ALA A 17 -23.43 12.87 11.28
C ALA A 17 -22.81 11.45 11.19
N ALA A 18 -23.61 10.40 10.98
CA ALA A 18 -23.16 9.00 11.08
C ALA A 18 -22.96 8.27 9.72
N VAL A 19 -23.24 8.91 8.58
CA VAL A 19 -23.12 8.25 7.26
C VAL A 19 -22.09 8.98 6.43
N GLY A 20 -20.82 8.63 6.57
CA GLY A 20 -19.81 9.16 5.64
C GLY A 20 -18.36 9.13 6.06
N LEU A 21 -17.98 8.50 7.17
CA LEU A 21 -16.61 7.98 7.28
C LEU A 21 -16.51 6.75 6.35
N HIS A 22 -16.49 7.01 5.04
CA HIS A 22 -15.93 6.07 4.10
C HIS A 22 -14.45 6.02 4.45
N SER A 23 -14.05 5.04 5.27
CA SER A 23 -12.67 4.59 5.31
C SER A 23 -12.24 4.45 3.86
N LEU A 24 -11.34 5.31 3.40
CA LEU A 24 -10.84 5.29 2.04
C LEU A 24 -10.28 3.89 1.81
N ALA A 25 -11.04 3.09 1.08
CA ALA A 25 -10.69 1.81 0.54
C ALA A 25 -9.21 1.82 0.13
N GLN A 26 -8.32 1.20 0.90
CA GLN A 26 -6.89 1.47 0.76
C GLN A 26 -6.25 0.42 -0.16
N ALA A 27 -6.22 0.71 -1.46
CA ALA A 27 -5.22 0.10 -2.35
C ALA A 27 -3.82 0.70 -2.12
N THR A 28 -3.76 1.89 -1.52
CA THR A 28 -2.49 2.51 -1.13
C THR A 28 -2.06 1.94 0.21
N GLY A 29 -0.88 1.34 0.25
CA GLY A 29 -0.37 0.74 1.47
C GLY A 29 1.14 0.69 1.48
N TYR A 30 1.67 0.46 2.67
CA TYR A 30 3.10 0.41 2.94
C TYR A 30 3.39 -0.82 3.80
N ALA A 31 4.47 -1.52 3.49
CA ALA A 31 4.98 -2.57 4.36
C ALA A 31 6.51 -2.62 4.32
N GLU A 32 7.10 -3.05 5.43
CA GLU A 32 8.53 -3.27 5.57
C GLU A 32 8.78 -4.60 6.28
N ARG A 33 9.82 -5.30 5.84
CA ARG A 33 10.33 -6.51 6.49
C ARG A 33 11.84 -6.59 6.29
N GLY A 34 12.58 -6.31 7.37
CA GLY A 34 14.03 -6.15 7.28
C GLY A 34 14.40 -5.04 6.31
N ALA A 35 15.35 -5.30 5.40
CA ALA A 35 15.74 -4.33 4.38
C ALA A 35 14.69 -4.12 3.28
N ASN A 36 13.71 -5.02 3.12
CA ASN A 36 12.73 -4.96 2.04
C ASN A 36 11.54 -4.07 2.42
N ARG A 37 11.26 -3.08 1.59
CA ARG A 37 10.11 -2.19 1.69
C ARG A 37 9.26 -2.28 0.43
N ILE A 38 7.95 -2.17 0.56
CA ILE A 38 7.02 -2.01 -0.56
C ILE A 38 6.02 -0.88 -0.27
N VAL A 39 5.76 -0.07 -1.29
CA VAL A 39 4.72 0.94 -1.35
C VAL A 39 3.81 0.57 -2.51
N VAL A 40 2.53 0.34 -2.23
CA VAL A 40 1.51 0.17 -3.25
C VAL A 40 0.73 1.48 -3.36
N ARG A 41 0.41 1.92 -4.58
CA ARG A 41 -0.40 3.10 -4.85
C ARG A 41 -1.64 2.73 -5.64
N GLY A 42 -2.79 3.22 -5.19
CA GLY A 42 -4.08 3.02 -5.85
C GLY A 42 -5.27 3.46 -4.98
N SER A 43 -6.48 3.05 -5.37
CA SER A 43 -7.72 3.34 -4.67
C SER A 43 -8.65 2.11 -4.65
N GLY A 44 -9.14 1.75 -3.46
CA GLY A 44 -9.88 0.52 -3.18
C GLY A 44 -9.20 -0.75 -3.67
N LEU A 45 -9.88 -1.53 -4.51
CA LEU A 45 -9.29 -2.72 -5.10
C LEU A 45 -8.40 -2.43 -6.32
N TYR A 46 -8.36 -1.18 -6.80
CA TYR A 46 -7.58 -0.80 -7.97
C TYR A 46 -6.17 -0.36 -7.58
N VAL A 47 -5.17 -1.08 -8.10
CA VAL A 47 -3.77 -0.76 -7.89
C VAL A 47 -3.16 -0.18 -9.17
N LYS A 48 -2.63 1.04 -9.06
CA LYS A 48 -1.93 1.74 -10.13
C LYS A 48 -0.49 1.25 -10.26
N SER A 49 0.26 1.25 -9.16
CA SER A 49 1.66 0.81 -9.16
C SER A 49 2.09 0.23 -7.83
N ALA A 50 3.20 -0.51 -7.86
CA ALA A 50 3.91 -0.97 -6.68
C ALA A 50 5.39 -0.61 -6.83
N THR A 51 5.95 0.02 -5.81
CA THR A 51 7.38 0.33 -5.72
C THR A 51 7.96 -0.44 -4.55
N THR A 52 8.98 -1.25 -4.81
CA THR A 52 9.80 -1.83 -3.75
C THR A 52 11.14 -1.13 -3.65
N SER A 53 11.68 -1.05 -2.44
CA SER A 53 13.04 -0.59 -2.21
C SER A 53 13.76 -1.43 -1.16
N ARG A 54 15.09 -1.39 -1.19
CA ARG A 54 15.93 -1.93 -0.12
C ARG A 54 17.16 -1.07 0.13
N SER A 55 17.62 -1.08 1.37
CA SER A 55 18.89 -0.47 1.79
C SER A 55 19.68 -1.44 2.65
N PRO A 56 21.03 -1.44 2.59
CA PRO A 56 21.86 -0.65 1.67
C PRO A 56 21.83 -1.18 0.22
N HIS A 57 22.29 -0.38 -0.74
CA HIS A 57 22.45 -0.78 -2.15
C HIS A 57 23.24 -2.10 -2.27
N ARG A 58 22.90 -2.93 -3.26
CA ARG A 58 23.70 -4.10 -3.65
C ARG A 58 23.90 -4.13 -5.16
N TYR A 59 25.13 -4.49 -5.56
CA TYR A 59 25.47 -4.72 -6.96
C TYR A 59 24.55 -5.78 -7.58
N LYS A 60 23.96 -5.45 -8.75
CA LYS A 60 23.02 -6.31 -9.49
C LYS A 60 21.84 -6.79 -8.63
N ALA A 61 21.32 -5.93 -7.76
CA ALA A 61 20.11 -6.25 -7.02
C ALA A 61 18.94 -6.50 -7.99
N GLN A 62 18.17 -7.53 -7.68
CA GLN A 62 17.00 -7.93 -8.45
C GLN A 62 15.80 -8.07 -7.53
N ALA A 63 14.66 -7.56 -7.98
CA ALA A 63 13.41 -7.63 -7.26
C ALA A 63 12.32 -8.26 -8.13
N ARG A 64 11.36 -8.92 -7.49
CA ARG A 64 10.14 -9.43 -8.14
C ARG A 64 8.90 -9.04 -7.35
N LEU A 65 7.76 -9.08 -8.03
CA LEU A 65 6.46 -8.84 -7.42
C LEU A 65 5.62 -10.12 -7.50
N VAL A 66 5.11 -10.55 -6.36
CA VAL A 66 4.23 -11.71 -6.25
C VAL A 66 2.90 -11.31 -5.62
N MET A 67 1.90 -12.12 -5.90
CA MET A 67 0.55 -12.02 -5.34
C MET A 67 0.29 -13.26 -4.51
N GLU A 68 -0.07 -13.11 -3.25
CA GLU A 68 -0.56 -14.20 -2.42
C GLU A 68 -2.07 -14.04 -2.24
N ALA A 69 -2.81 -15.06 -2.67
CA ALA A 69 -4.25 -15.16 -2.50
C ALA A 69 -4.59 -16.49 -1.81
N ARG A 70 -5.88 -16.75 -1.55
CA ARG A 70 -6.35 -17.98 -0.87
C ARG A 70 -5.81 -19.28 -1.49
N HIS A 71 -5.54 -19.29 -2.80
CA HIS A 71 -5.07 -20.46 -3.54
C HIS A 71 -3.55 -20.50 -3.78
N GLY A 72 -2.78 -19.74 -3.00
CA GLY A 72 -1.32 -19.77 -3.02
C GLY A 72 -0.67 -18.52 -3.61
N VAL A 73 0.61 -18.67 -3.96
CA VAL A 73 1.47 -17.58 -4.44
C VAL A 73 1.56 -17.61 -5.96
N ARG A 74 1.21 -16.50 -6.61
CA ARG A 74 1.34 -16.30 -8.05
C ARG A 74 2.37 -15.22 -8.34
N GLN A 75 3.33 -15.52 -9.22
CA GLN A 75 4.23 -14.49 -9.74
C GLN A 75 3.47 -13.49 -10.61
N LEU A 76 3.62 -12.20 -10.33
CA LEU A 76 3.09 -11.13 -11.17
C LEU A 76 4.17 -10.57 -12.10
N GLN A 77 5.36 -10.38 -11.54
CA GLN A 77 6.52 -9.86 -12.24
C GLN A 77 7.71 -10.75 -11.89
N PRO A 78 8.52 -11.21 -12.85
CA PRO A 78 9.73 -11.98 -12.56
C PRO A 78 10.79 -11.11 -11.87
N TYR A 79 11.87 -11.74 -11.41
CA TYR A 79 13.06 -11.01 -10.97
C TYR A 79 13.58 -10.13 -12.11
N GLN A 80 13.70 -8.84 -11.84
CA GLN A 80 14.19 -7.83 -12.76
C GLN A 80 15.23 -6.99 -12.05
N ASP A 81 16.19 -6.46 -12.82
CA ASP A 81 17.18 -5.53 -12.34
C ASP A 81 16.53 -4.27 -11.78
N THR A 82 17.13 -3.76 -10.71
CA THR A 82 16.64 -2.59 -10.00
C THR A 82 17.43 -1.34 -10.36
N ASN A 83 16.83 -0.19 -10.07
CA ASN A 83 17.49 1.09 -10.17
C ASN A 83 18.20 1.38 -8.85
N TRP A 84 19.28 2.15 -8.92
CA TRP A 84 19.95 2.71 -7.75
C TRP A 84 19.47 4.15 -7.52
N GLY A 85 19.33 4.54 -6.26
CA GLY A 85 19.00 5.90 -5.85
C GLY A 85 19.66 6.29 -4.54
N MET A 86 19.66 7.59 -4.25
CA MET A 86 20.19 8.17 -3.02
C MET A 86 19.10 8.94 -2.28
N SER A 87 19.11 8.89 -0.96
CA SER A 87 18.21 9.65 -0.10
C SER A 87 18.98 10.34 1.02
N TYR A 88 18.58 11.57 1.34
CA TYR A 88 19.21 12.40 2.38
C TYR A 88 18.30 12.56 3.61
N ARG A 89 17.63 11.48 4.03
CA ARG A 89 16.73 11.53 5.20
C ARG A 89 17.53 11.37 6.50
N GLY A 90 17.35 12.32 7.42
CA GLY A 90 17.85 12.22 8.80
C GLY A 90 19.33 12.55 8.98
N GLY A 91 19.88 13.45 8.15
CA GLY A 91 21.25 13.98 8.34
C GLY A 91 22.38 13.10 7.79
N GLY A 92 22.06 12.05 7.01
CA GLY A 92 23.05 11.20 6.35
C GLY A 92 22.58 10.69 4.99
N GLU A 93 23.55 10.35 4.15
CA GLU A 93 23.33 9.74 2.84
C GLU A 93 22.94 8.27 3.01
N ARG A 94 21.84 7.85 2.37
CA ARG A 94 21.42 6.45 2.30
C ARG A 94 21.13 6.10 0.85
N ASP A 95 22.00 5.26 0.32
CA ASP A 95 21.90 4.58 -0.95
C ASP A 95 20.97 3.37 -0.85
N TYR A 96 20.15 3.20 -1.89
CA TYR A 96 19.11 2.19 -1.93
C TYR A 96 18.88 1.70 -3.34
N ASP A 97 18.40 0.46 -3.43
CA ASP A 97 17.86 -0.11 -4.66
C ASP A 97 16.36 0.08 -4.68
N TYR A 98 15.77 0.29 -5.85
CA TYR A 98 14.32 0.30 -6.01
C TYR A 98 13.86 -0.21 -7.37
N ARG A 99 12.62 -0.71 -7.40
CA ARG A 99 11.93 -1.06 -8.64
C ARG A 99 10.48 -0.65 -8.53
N THR A 100 9.97 -0.02 -9.58
CA THR A 100 8.55 0.33 -9.70
C THR A 100 7.94 -0.47 -10.83
N TRP A 101 6.80 -1.11 -10.56
CA TRP A 101 5.96 -1.76 -11.54
C TRP A 101 4.65 -1.00 -11.70
N THR A 102 4.29 -0.71 -12.93
CA THR A 102 2.95 -0.22 -13.28
C THR A 102 2.04 -1.43 -13.46
N LEU A 103 0.92 -1.46 -12.73
CA LEU A 103 -0.01 -2.60 -12.70
C LEU A 103 -1.37 -2.24 -13.31
N ASN A 104 -1.89 -1.04 -13.02
CA ASN A 104 -3.12 -0.47 -13.58
C ASN A 104 -4.31 -1.44 -13.65
N ARG A 105 -4.57 -2.19 -12.58
CA ARG A 105 -5.63 -3.21 -12.58
C ARG A 105 -6.23 -3.43 -11.20
N ARG A 106 -7.40 -4.07 -11.15
CA ARG A 106 -8.04 -4.48 -9.90
C ARG A 106 -7.47 -5.79 -9.38
N PHE A 107 -7.47 -5.92 -8.06
CA PHE A 107 -7.09 -7.12 -7.33
C PHE A 107 -8.25 -7.59 -6.44
N PRO A 108 -8.43 -8.90 -6.22
CA PRO A 108 -9.44 -9.39 -5.28
C PRO A 108 -9.23 -8.84 -3.87
N ASN A 109 -10.32 -8.59 -3.13
CA ASN A 109 -10.24 -8.18 -1.73
C ASN A 109 -9.46 -9.21 -0.88
N GLY A 110 -8.58 -8.72 -0.01
CA GLY A 110 -7.70 -9.53 0.83
C GLY A 110 -6.44 -10.05 0.11
N THR A 111 -6.22 -9.68 -1.15
CA THR A 111 -4.99 -10.04 -1.88
C THR A 111 -3.77 -9.43 -1.20
N ARG A 112 -2.70 -10.20 -1.02
CA ARG A 112 -1.41 -9.69 -0.55
C ARG A 112 -0.49 -9.45 -1.74
N LEU A 113 -0.13 -8.19 -2.00
CA LEU A 113 0.94 -7.84 -2.92
C LEU A 113 2.25 -7.80 -2.16
N CYS A 114 3.17 -8.69 -2.55
CA CYS A 114 4.45 -8.85 -1.87
C CYS A 114 5.62 -8.58 -2.81
N SER A 115 6.63 -7.87 -2.31
CA SER A 115 7.93 -7.75 -2.97
C SER A 115 8.90 -8.80 -2.43
N GLU A 116 9.77 -9.28 -3.30
CA GLU A 116 10.89 -10.14 -2.91
C GLU A 116 12.17 -9.67 -3.58
N TRP A 117 13.28 -9.79 -2.86
CA TRP A 117 14.62 -9.52 -3.37
C TRP A 117 15.40 -10.81 -3.51
N LYS A 118 16.13 -10.96 -4.61
CA LYS A 118 16.91 -12.16 -4.88
C LYS A 118 18.00 -12.32 -3.83
N GLY A 119 18.07 -13.49 -3.20
CA GLY A 119 19.04 -13.79 -2.15
C GLY A 119 18.64 -13.31 -0.75
N ASP A 120 17.53 -12.59 -0.58
CA ASP A 120 17.05 -12.16 0.74
C ASP A 120 15.88 -13.03 1.22
N ARG A 121 15.92 -13.45 2.50
CA ARG A 121 14.86 -14.22 3.14
C ARG A 121 13.84 -13.28 3.78
N GLY A 122 12.90 -12.74 3.01
CA GLY A 122 11.84 -11.91 3.57
C GLY A 122 10.99 -11.18 2.52
N ARG A 123 9.67 -11.36 2.62
CA ARG A 123 8.68 -10.64 1.80
C ARG A 123 8.05 -9.52 2.60
N ALA A 124 8.06 -8.30 2.07
CA ALA A 124 7.21 -7.22 2.55
C ALA A 124 5.91 -7.26 1.75
N CYS A 125 4.77 -7.23 2.44
CA CYS A 125 3.46 -7.47 1.83
C CYS A 125 2.44 -6.42 2.25
N VAL A 126 1.70 -5.87 1.29
CA VAL A 126 0.54 -5.01 1.51
C VAL A 126 -0.72 -5.79 1.18
N ILE A 127 -1.72 -5.76 2.07
CA ILE A 127 -3.05 -6.32 1.83
C ILE A 127 -3.87 -5.29 1.06
N ILE A 128 -4.48 -5.69 -0.05
CA ILE A 128 -5.40 -4.87 -0.84
C ILE A 128 -6.81 -5.11 -0.34
N HIS A 129 -7.51 -4.06 0.05
CA HIS A 129 -8.88 -4.13 0.53
C HIS A 129 -9.72 -2.92 0.11
N GLU A 130 -11.04 -3.09 0.19
CA GLU A 130 -12.04 -2.02 0.05
C GLU A 130 -12.12 -1.09 1.27
#